data_AF-A0A957LC89-F1
#
_entry.id   AF-A0A957LC89-F1
#
_cell.length_a   1.000
_cell.length_b   1.000
_cell.length_c   1.000
_cell.angle_alpha   90.00
_cell.angle_beta   90.00
_cell.angle_gamma   90.00
#
_symmetry.space_group_name_H-M   'P 1'
#
loop_
_entity.id
_entity.type
_entity.pdbx_description
1 polymer ?
#
loop_
_entity_poly.entity_id
_entity_poly.type
_entity_poly.pdbx_seq_one_letter_code
_entity_poly.pdbx_strand_id
1 'polypeptide(L)'
;MKYQFDKFFESPNLIATRQQQRRLLFVLIGFSLCIYLPGALFLGILTKRWTPSLVVLGAALITCLPAVLMLRRGHIRRASWWVIPLMWVFALTASYYLGGLKSYAFGAYVLMLILAGVYLGKRPLMVMTFMTILFNGWMWYLETTAQLPAPVVPLTPSLYFINISAILLLGILLIWMLLDTVIRTEKTALASQNRYHELFENAPIMYIVT
;
A
#
# COMPACT_ATOMS: atom_id res chain seq x y z
N MET A 1 -0.59 24.52 18.61
CA MET A 1 -0.05 23.76 17.46
C MET A 1 -0.34 22.26 17.45
N LYS A 2 -0.40 21.55 18.60
CA LYS A 2 -0.71 20.10 18.65
C LYS A 2 -2.02 19.69 17.94
N TYR A 3 -3.07 20.50 18.08
CA TYR A 3 -4.41 20.24 17.51
C TYR A 3 -4.48 20.24 15.97
N GLN A 4 -3.62 21.00 15.28
CA GLN A 4 -3.61 21.02 13.81
C GLN A 4 -2.87 19.82 13.22
N PHE A 5 -1.88 19.29 13.94
CA PHE A 5 -1.18 18.08 13.53
C PHE A 5 -2.13 16.88 13.54
N ASP A 6 -2.96 16.72 14.57
CA ASP A 6 -3.90 15.59 14.65
C ASP A 6 -4.96 15.61 13.54
N LYS A 7 -5.44 16.79 13.16
CA LYS A 7 -6.40 17.01 12.06
C LYS A 7 -5.78 16.78 10.67
N PHE A 8 -4.46 16.98 10.53
CA PHE A 8 -3.74 16.64 9.29
C PHE A 8 -3.72 15.12 9.04
N PHE A 9 -3.71 14.34 10.12
CA PHE A 9 -3.67 12.89 10.06
C PHE A 9 -5.06 12.24 10.13
N GLU A 10 -6.15 12.99 10.33
CA GLU A 10 -7.52 12.46 10.27
C GLU A 10 -7.76 11.91 8.86
N SER A 11 -7.53 10.60 8.70
CA SER A 11 -7.90 9.89 7.50
C SER A 11 -9.39 10.10 7.30
N PRO A 12 -9.85 10.53 6.10
CA PRO A 12 -11.28 10.67 5.84
C PRO A 12 -11.96 9.37 6.27
N ASN A 13 -12.84 9.45 7.27
CA ASN A 13 -13.44 8.31 7.99
C ASN A 13 -13.52 7.08 7.10
N LEU A 14 -12.51 6.20 7.24
CA LEU A 14 -12.35 5.11 6.31
C LEU A 14 -13.45 4.12 6.61
N ILE A 15 -14.23 3.89 5.56
CA ILE A 15 -15.23 2.87 5.31
C ILE A 15 -14.86 1.50 5.95
N ALA A 16 -13.58 1.23 6.21
CA ALA A 16 -13.09 0.00 6.85
C ALA A 16 -13.04 0.02 8.38
N THR A 17 -13.58 -1.04 8.98
CA THR A 17 -13.38 -1.35 10.40
C THR A 17 -11.87 -1.47 10.73
N ARG A 18 -11.45 -1.08 11.94
CA ARG A 18 -10.03 -1.21 12.38
C ARG A 18 -9.48 -2.62 12.16
N GLN A 19 -10.32 -3.65 12.29
CA GLN A 19 -9.95 -5.04 12.06
C GLN A 19 -9.61 -5.34 10.59
N GLN A 20 -10.35 -4.78 9.63
CA GLN A 20 -10.06 -4.90 8.21
C GLN A 20 -8.77 -4.16 7.83
N GLN A 21 -8.59 -2.93 8.33
CA GLN A 21 -7.34 -2.17 8.11
C GLN A 21 -6.11 -2.93 8.61
N ARG A 22 -6.23 -3.59 9.77
CA ARG A 22 -5.17 -4.46 10.31
C ARG A 22 -4.91 -5.65 9.40
N ARG A 23 -5.95 -6.35 8.93
CA ARG A 23 -5.83 -7.51 8.03
C ARG A 23 -5.16 -7.14 6.72
N LEU A 24 -5.58 -6.05 6.09
CA LEU A 24 -5.01 -5.55 4.84
C LEU A 24 -3.50 -5.23 5.00
N LEU A 25 -3.09 -4.55 6.08
CA LEU A 25 -1.66 -4.31 6.34
C LEU A 25 -0.88 -5.61 6.59
N PHE A 26 -1.47 -6.59 7.29
CA PHE A 26 -0.83 -7.89 7.48
C PHE A 26 -0.67 -8.66 6.17
N VAL A 27 -1.70 -8.65 5.30
CA VAL A 27 -1.62 -9.28 3.97
C VAL A 27 -0.56 -8.61 3.13
N LEU A 28 -0.50 -7.27 3.15
CA LEU A 28 0.53 -6.50 2.46
C LEU A 28 1.94 -6.88 2.94
N ILE A 29 2.20 -6.81 4.24
CA ILE A 29 3.51 -7.15 4.80
C ILE A 29 3.85 -8.62 4.52
N GLY A 30 2.90 -9.54 4.71
CA GLY A 30 3.08 -10.97 4.47
C GLY A 30 3.41 -11.26 3.00
N PHE A 31 2.68 -10.63 2.08
CA PHE A 31 2.92 -10.74 0.65
C PHE A 31 4.30 -10.19 0.26
N SER A 32 4.67 -9.02 0.78
CA SER A 32 5.99 -8.45 0.56
C SER A 32 7.11 -9.32 1.14
N LEU A 33 6.94 -9.90 2.33
CA LEU A 33 7.89 -10.87 2.88
C LEU A 33 8.02 -12.10 1.98
N CYS A 34 6.89 -12.61 1.46
CA CYS A 34 6.85 -13.75 0.56
C CYS A 34 7.58 -13.49 -0.76
N ILE A 35 7.60 -12.24 -1.25
CA ILE A 35 8.36 -11.85 -2.45
C ILE A 35 9.84 -11.60 -2.13
N TYR A 36 10.12 -10.82 -1.08
CA TYR A 36 11.49 -10.36 -0.80
C TYR A 36 12.37 -11.45 -0.18
N LEU A 37 11.83 -12.36 0.64
CA LEU A 37 12.62 -13.43 1.27
C LEU A 37 13.22 -14.41 0.24
N PRO A 38 12.44 -15.01 -0.68
CA PRO A 38 13.00 -15.90 -1.69
C PRO A 38 13.93 -15.16 -2.64
N GLY A 39 13.61 -13.91 -3.01
CA GLY A 39 14.48 -13.08 -3.84
C GLY A 39 15.84 -12.82 -3.19
N ALA A 40 15.86 -12.48 -1.90
CA ALA A 40 17.10 -12.27 -1.15
C ALA A 40 17.90 -13.56 -0.99
N LEU A 41 17.24 -14.69 -0.69
CA LEU A 41 17.89 -16.00 -0.60
C LEU A 41 18.48 -16.43 -1.95
N PHE A 42 17.70 -16.32 -3.03
CA PHE A 42 18.13 -16.69 -4.37
C PHE A 42 19.35 -15.87 -4.82
N LEU A 43 19.30 -14.55 -4.65
CA LEU A 43 20.44 -13.69 -4.97
C LEU A 43 21.64 -13.93 -4.05
N GLY A 44 21.42 -14.23 -2.76
CA GLY A 44 22.51 -14.51 -1.81
C GLY A 44 23.24 -15.81 -2.13
N ILE A 45 22.52 -16.81 -2.65
CA ILE A 45 23.10 -18.10 -3.08
C ILE A 45 23.89 -17.92 -4.38
N LEU A 46 23.35 -17.21 -5.36
CA LEU A 46 23.99 -17.02 -6.67
C LEU A 46 25.16 -16.04 -6.62
N THR A 47 24.97 -14.91 -5.94
CA THR A 47 25.97 -13.87 -5.81
C THR A 47 26.62 -14.03 -4.44
N LYS A 48 27.70 -14.82 -4.38
CA LYS A 48 28.55 -14.99 -3.18
C LYS A 48 29.18 -13.67 -2.69
N ARG A 49 28.89 -12.54 -3.33
CA ARG A 49 29.39 -11.19 -3.07
C ARG A 49 28.22 -10.28 -2.74
N TRP A 50 28.44 -9.38 -1.77
CA TRP A 50 27.47 -8.36 -1.40
C TRP A 50 27.16 -7.44 -2.59
N THR A 51 26.05 -7.70 -3.26
CA THR A 51 25.52 -6.84 -4.31
C THR A 51 24.63 -5.76 -3.69
N PRO A 52 24.54 -4.55 -4.27
CA PRO A 52 23.63 -3.50 -3.80
C PRO A 52 22.18 -3.99 -3.67
N SER A 53 21.76 -4.92 -4.53
CA SER A 53 20.44 -5.55 -4.49
C SER A 53 20.17 -6.32 -3.19
N LEU A 54 21.17 -7.02 -2.64
CA LEU A 54 21.03 -7.72 -1.35
C LEU A 54 20.88 -6.72 -0.20
N VAL A 55 21.57 -5.58 -0.25
CA VAL A 55 21.44 -4.52 0.76
C VAL A 55 20.03 -3.92 0.71
N VAL A 56 19.51 -3.65 -0.49
CA VAL A 56 18.15 -3.12 -0.67
C VAL A 56 17.10 -4.12 -0.18
N LEU A 57 17.22 -5.41 -0.54
CA LEU A 57 16.29 -6.46 -0.08
C LEU A 57 16.38 -6.68 1.43
N GLY A 58 17.58 -6.72 1.99
CA GLY A 58 17.81 -6.82 3.43
C GLY A 58 17.20 -5.65 4.19
N ALA A 59 17.39 -4.42 3.68
CA ALA A 59 16.78 -3.23 4.25
C ALA A 59 15.24 -3.31 4.20
N ALA A 60 14.66 -3.78 3.09
CA ALA A 60 13.21 -3.97 2.98
C ALA A 60 12.68 -4.96 4.04
N LEU A 61 13.36 -6.09 4.24
CA LEU A 61 12.99 -7.07 5.27
C LEU A 61 13.09 -6.50 6.69
N ILE A 62 14.16 -5.76 6.99
CA ILE A 62 14.35 -5.10 8.28
C ILE A 62 13.24 -4.08 8.54
N THR A 63 12.79 -3.34 7.52
CA THR A 63 11.70 -2.36 7.68
C THR A 63 10.33 -2.98 7.96
N CYS A 64 10.12 -4.24 7.58
CA CYS A 64 8.89 -4.98 7.90
C CYS A 64 8.80 -5.36 9.39
N LEU A 65 9.93 -5.54 10.09
CA LEU A 65 9.93 -5.95 11.50
C LEU A 65 9.27 -4.93 12.45
N PRO A 66 9.64 -3.62 12.43
CA PRO A 66 8.95 -2.59 13.21
C PRO A 66 7.45 -2.54 12.93
N ALA A 67 7.06 -2.74 11.66
CA ALA A 67 5.67 -2.70 11.27
C ALA A 67 4.84 -3.83 11.89
N VAL A 68 5.36 -5.06 11.88
CA VAL A 68 4.72 -6.21 12.55
C VAL A 68 4.59 -5.96 14.05
N LEU A 69 5.63 -5.40 14.68
CA LEU A 69 5.61 -5.06 16.11
C LEU A 69 4.56 -3.97 16.41
N MET A 70 4.46 -2.93 15.59
CA MET A 70 3.44 -1.87 15.74
C MET A 70 2.03 -2.42 15.55
N LEU A 71 1.82 -3.32 14.58
CA LEU A 71 0.53 -3.97 14.34
C LEU A 71 0.11 -4.88 15.51
N ARG A 72 1.06 -5.62 16.10
CA ARG A 72 0.81 -6.42 17.31
C ARG A 72 0.39 -5.56 18.50
N ARG A 73 0.96 -4.35 18.61
CA ARG A 73 0.59 -3.36 19.64
C ARG A 73 -0.68 -2.56 19.29
N GLY A 74 -1.41 -2.90 18.22
CA GLY A 74 -2.63 -2.20 17.81
C GLY A 74 -2.43 -0.81 17.20
N HIS A 75 -1.18 -0.39 16.95
CA HIS A 75 -0.86 0.93 16.41
C HIS A 75 -0.93 0.95 14.87
N ILE A 76 -2.12 0.66 14.32
CA ILE A 76 -2.36 0.50 12.87
C ILE A 76 -1.92 1.73 12.08
N ARG A 77 -2.27 2.93 12.57
CA ARG A 77 -1.94 4.21 11.90
C ARG A 77 -0.44 4.47 11.83
N ARG A 78 0.30 4.18 12.89
CA ARG A 78 1.77 4.35 12.87
C ARG A 78 2.42 3.32 11.95
N ALA A 79 1.89 2.09 11.95
CA ALA A 79 2.34 1.06 11.05
C ALA A 79 2.12 1.42 9.57
N SER A 80 0.95 1.96 9.19
CA SER A 80 0.71 2.37 7.80
C SER A 80 1.59 3.53 7.35
N TRP A 81 1.79 4.53 8.21
CA TRP A 81 2.71 5.64 7.97
C TRP A 81 4.17 5.22 7.84
N TRP A 82 4.54 4.08 8.43
CA TRP A 82 5.87 3.50 8.28
C TRP A 82 5.99 2.68 7.00
N VAL A 83 5.11 1.70 6.83
CA VAL A 83 5.21 0.68 5.78
C VAL A 83 4.99 1.25 4.40
N ILE A 84 3.94 2.05 4.20
CA ILE A 84 3.50 2.45 2.86
C ILE A 84 4.56 3.35 2.19
N PRO A 85 5.06 4.42 2.84
CA PRO A 85 6.10 5.26 2.23
C PRO A 85 7.41 4.50 2.01
N LEU A 86 7.82 3.64 2.96
CA LEU A 86 9.04 2.85 2.80
C LEU A 86 8.94 1.88 1.63
N MET A 87 7.85 1.12 1.54
CA MET A 87 7.62 0.21 0.42
C MET A 87 7.55 0.93 -0.91
N TRP A 88 6.98 2.12 -0.94
CA TRP A 88 6.97 2.97 -2.13
C TRP A 88 8.39 3.40 -2.53
N VAL A 89 9.23 3.87 -1.59
CA VAL A 89 10.65 4.18 -1.86
C VAL A 89 11.43 2.95 -2.31
N PHE A 90 11.16 1.79 -1.73
CA PHE A 90 11.74 0.52 -2.17
C PHE A 90 11.32 0.16 -3.60
N ALA A 91 10.06 0.38 -3.97
CA ALA A 91 9.59 0.14 -5.33
C ALA A 91 10.28 1.07 -6.34
N LEU A 92 10.47 2.36 -5.99
CA LEU A 92 11.18 3.31 -6.85
C LEU A 92 12.66 2.94 -7.04
N THR A 93 13.34 2.62 -5.94
CA THR A 93 14.75 2.21 -5.98
C THR A 93 14.92 0.88 -6.73
N ALA A 94 14.02 -0.09 -6.53
CA ALA A 94 14.01 -1.32 -7.30
C ALA A 94 13.80 -1.05 -8.80
N SER A 95 12.88 -0.16 -9.17
CA SER A 95 12.66 0.23 -10.57
C SER A 95 13.93 0.81 -11.21
N TYR A 96 14.68 1.62 -10.47
CA TYR A 96 15.94 2.20 -10.93
C TYR A 96 17.01 1.14 -11.24
N TYR A 97 17.17 0.13 -10.37
CA TYR A 97 18.19 -0.92 -10.54
C TYR A 97 17.77 -2.09 -11.44
N LEU A 98 16.46 -2.30 -11.66
CA LEU A 98 15.92 -3.46 -12.38
C LEU A 98 15.46 -3.15 -13.81
N GLY A 99 15.97 -2.08 -14.42
CA GLY A 99 15.73 -1.78 -15.84
C GLY A 99 14.76 -0.64 -16.12
N GLY A 100 14.62 0.30 -15.19
CA GLY A 100 13.91 1.57 -15.42
C GLY A 100 12.40 1.42 -15.59
N LEU A 101 11.84 2.16 -16.54
CA LEU A 101 10.40 2.22 -16.80
C LEU A 101 9.81 0.91 -17.34
N LYS A 102 10.65 0.08 -17.97
CA LYS A 102 10.27 -1.24 -18.48
C LYS A 102 10.34 -2.33 -17.40
N SER A 103 10.73 -1.98 -16.18
CA SER A 103 10.82 -2.95 -15.10
C SER A 103 9.42 -3.38 -14.65
N TYR A 104 9.34 -4.63 -14.17
CA TYR A 104 8.15 -5.20 -13.56
C TYR A 104 7.71 -4.48 -12.27
N ALA A 105 8.54 -3.58 -11.72
CA ALA A 105 8.17 -2.78 -10.56
C ALA A 105 7.04 -1.77 -10.87
N PHE A 106 6.71 -1.51 -12.14
CA PHE A 106 5.71 -0.51 -12.52
C PHE A 106 4.33 -0.70 -11.91
N GLY A 107 3.82 -1.93 -11.92
CA GLY A 107 2.53 -2.22 -11.31
C GLY A 107 2.52 -2.02 -9.79
N ALA A 108 3.66 -2.17 -9.12
CA ALA A 108 3.74 -2.16 -7.67
C ALA A 108 3.51 -0.75 -7.08
N TYR A 109 4.03 0.32 -7.70
CA TYR A 109 3.81 1.66 -7.17
C TYR A 109 2.37 2.16 -7.35
N VAL A 110 1.64 1.72 -8.38
CA VAL A 110 0.20 2.03 -8.51
C VAL A 110 -0.58 1.47 -7.32
N LEU A 111 -0.31 0.21 -6.93
CA LEU A 111 -0.91 -0.39 -5.73
C LEU A 111 -0.52 0.39 -4.47
N MET A 112 0.74 0.82 -4.34
CA MET A 112 1.18 1.62 -3.20
C MET A 112 0.48 2.98 -3.12
N LEU A 113 0.19 3.63 -4.27
CA LEU A 113 -0.59 4.87 -4.30
C LEU A 113 -2.03 4.62 -3.86
N ILE A 114 -2.69 3.55 -4.33
CA ILE A 114 -4.04 3.19 -3.87
C ILE A 114 -4.04 3.01 -2.35
N LEU A 115 -3.06 2.29 -1.82
CA LEU A 115 -2.90 2.07 -0.38
C LEU A 115 -2.61 3.37 0.37
N ALA A 116 -1.80 4.27 -0.18
CA ALA A 116 -1.57 5.58 0.41
C ALA A 116 -2.87 6.38 0.51
N GLY A 117 -3.70 6.38 -0.54
CA GLY A 117 -5.04 6.99 -0.51
C GLY A 117 -5.95 6.38 0.55
N VAL A 118 -5.95 5.04 0.64
CA VAL A 118 -6.76 4.29 1.60
C VAL A 118 -6.27 4.49 3.04
N TYR A 119 -4.97 4.55 3.33
CA TYR A 119 -4.48 4.55 4.72
C TYR A 119 -4.01 5.90 5.25
N LEU A 120 -3.46 6.73 4.37
CA LEU A 120 -2.83 8.01 4.73
C LEU A 120 -3.72 9.19 4.33
N GLY A 121 -4.69 8.97 3.43
CA GLY A 121 -5.66 9.97 2.98
C GLY A 121 -5.22 10.73 1.73
N LYS A 122 -5.96 11.81 1.41
CA LYS A 122 -5.81 12.54 0.14
C LYS A 122 -4.48 13.28 -0.01
N ARG A 123 -4.01 13.95 1.06
CA ARG A 123 -2.78 14.77 0.98
C ARG A 123 -1.53 13.91 0.74
N PRO A 124 -1.27 12.83 1.51
CA PRO A 124 -0.10 12.00 1.26
C PRO A 124 -0.16 11.30 -0.11
N LEU A 125 -1.36 10.88 -0.54
CA LEU A 125 -1.56 10.37 -1.90
C LEU A 125 -1.11 11.37 -2.96
N MET A 126 -1.55 12.64 -2.89
CA MET A 126 -1.15 13.66 -3.88
C MET A 126 0.37 13.86 -3.91
N VAL A 127 1.01 13.94 -2.74
CA VAL A 127 2.47 14.11 -2.64
C VAL A 127 3.19 12.92 -3.25
N MET A 128 2.79 11.69 -2.90
CA MET A 128 3.42 10.47 -3.44
C MET A 128 3.19 10.34 -4.95
N THR A 129 2.00 10.67 -5.45
CA THR A 129 1.71 10.68 -6.90
C THR A 129 2.60 11.70 -7.61
N PHE A 130 2.68 12.93 -7.11
CA PHE A 130 3.52 13.97 -7.70
C PHE A 130 5.01 13.57 -7.72
N MET A 131 5.52 13.04 -6.60
CA MET A 131 6.89 12.53 -6.53
C MET A 131 7.11 11.34 -7.47
N THR A 132 6.11 10.46 -7.63
CA THR A 132 6.17 9.33 -8.57
C THR A 132 6.24 9.83 -10.02
N ILE A 133 5.47 10.86 -10.38
CA ILE A 133 5.53 11.48 -11.71
C ILE A 133 6.91 12.09 -11.96
N LEU A 134 7.43 12.86 -11.01
CA LEU A 134 8.77 13.45 -11.11
C LEU A 134 9.85 12.36 -11.25
N PHE A 135 9.77 11.31 -10.45
CA PHE A 135 10.72 10.19 -10.51
C PHE A 135 10.66 9.45 -11.84
N ASN A 136 9.46 9.22 -12.39
CA ASN A 136 9.29 8.61 -13.70
C ASN A 136 9.80 9.52 -14.83
N GLY A 137 9.56 10.83 -14.77
CA GLY A 137 10.12 11.80 -15.72
C GLY A 137 11.65 11.83 -15.67
N TRP A 138 12.22 11.76 -14.47
CA TRP A 138 13.65 11.62 -14.27
C TRP A 138 14.20 10.30 -14.84
N MET A 139 13.54 9.16 -14.59
CA MET A 139 13.93 7.87 -15.17
C MET A 139 13.83 7.87 -16.71
N TRP A 140 12.78 8.48 -17.26
CA TRP A 140 12.63 8.62 -18.71
C TRP A 140 13.79 9.39 -19.32
N TYR A 141 14.18 10.52 -18.71
CA TYR A 141 15.35 11.30 -19.12
C TYR A 141 16.62 10.44 -19.10
N LEU A 142 16.88 9.70 -18.01
CA LEU A 142 18.05 8.81 -17.92
C LEU A 142 18.04 7.68 -18.95
N GLU A 143 16.86 7.14 -19.29
CA GLU A 143 16.69 6.14 -20.35
C GLU A 143 17.05 6.71 -21.71
N THR A 144 16.59 7.93 -22.03
CA THR A 144 16.91 8.59 -23.30
C THR A 144 18.40 8.94 -23.45
N THR A 145 19.09 9.22 -22.34
CA THR A 145 20.54 9.51 -22.35
C THR A 145 21.41 8.25 -22.20
N ALA A 146 20.82 7.05 -22.15
CA ALA A 146 21.53 5.78 -21.90
C ALA A 146 22.40 5.78 -20.63
N GLN A 147 22.01 6.56 -19.62
CA GLN A 147 22.72 6.67 -18.33
C GLN A 147 22.16 5.73 -17.25
N LEU A 148 21.14 4.94 -17.60
CA LEU A 148 20.60 3.94 -16.68
C LEU A 148 21.64 2.85 -16.39
N PRO A 149 21.80 2.44 -15.12
CA PRO A 149 22.64 1.30 -14.79
C PRO A 149 22.13 0.04 -15.49
N ALA A 150 23.05 -0.82 -15.92
CA ALA A 150 22.69 -2.11 -16.49
C ALA A 150 21.86 -2.92 -15.47
N PRO A 151 20.77 -3.58 -15.91
CA PRO A 151 19.88 -4.30 -15.01
C PRO A 151 20.65 -5.41 -14.30
N VAL A 152 20.58 -5.41 -12.96
CA VAL A 152 21.31 -6.38 -12.14
C VAL A 152 20.78 -7.80 -12.34
N VAL A 153 19.51 -7.93 -12.74
CA VAL A 153 18.86 -9.20 -13.04
C VAL A 153 18.35 -9.13 -14.48
N PRO A 154 18.74 -10.07 -15.37
CA PRO A 154 18.20 -10.10 -16.72
C PRO A 154 16.69 -10.29 -16.68
N LEU A 155 15.95 -9.46 -17.43
CA LEU A 155 14.50 -9.65 -17.61
C LEU A 155 14.28 -10.93 -18.44
N THR A 156 13.97 -12.03 -17.77
CA THR A 156 13.45 -13.22 -18.43
C THR A 156 11.93 -13.13 -18.55
N PRO A 157 11.32 -13.53 -19.68
CA PRO A 157 9.86 -13.51 -19.85
C PRO A 157 9.10 -14.28 -18.76
N SER A 158 9.69 -15.37 -18.27
CA SER A 158 9.12 -16.17 -17.18
C SER A 158 9.06 -15.41 -15.86
N LEU A 159 10.14 -14.71 -15.48
CA LEU A 159 10.17 -13.91 -14.25
C LEU A 159 9.21 -12.72 -14.34
N TYR A 160 9.13 -12.08 -15.51
CA TYR A 160 8.16 -11.03 -15.78
C TYR A 160 6.72 -11.53 -15.59
N PHE A 161 6.37 -12.68 -16.18
CA PHE A 161 5.05 -13.29 -16.05
C PHE A 161 4.70 -13.63 -14.59
N ILE A 162 5.64 -14.21 -13.83
CA ILE A 162 5.44 -14.51 -12.41
C ILE A 162 5.20 -13.22 -11.62
N ASN A 163 6.03 -12.19 -11.84
CA ASN A 163 5.94 -10.94 -11.10
C ASN A 163 4.62 -10.21 -11.38
N ILE A 164 4.24 -10.06 -12.64
CA ILE A 164 2.98 -9.39 -13.00
C ILE A 164 1.77 -10.19 -12.50
N SER A 165 1.81 -11.52 -12.56
CA SER A 165 0.76 -12.38 -12.00
C SER A 165 0.63 -12.17 -10.49
N ALA A 166 1.75 -12.09 -9.76
CA ALA A 166 1.75 -11.82 -8.33
C ALA A 166 1.17 -10.43 -8.01
N ILE A 167 1.56 -9.38 -8.76
CA ILE A 167 1.03 -8.02 -8.60
C ILE A 167 -0.48 -8.01 -8.88
N LEU A 168 -0.94 -8.68 -9.94
CA LEU A 168 -2.35 -8.75 -10.28
C LEU A 168 -3.16 -9.49 -9.21
N LEU A 169 -2.65 -10.61 -8.68
CA LEU A 169 -3.27 -11.33 -7.58
C LEU A 169 -3.38 -10.48 -6.32
N LEU A 170 -2.31 -9.74 -5.97
CA LEU A 170 -2.36 -8.79 -4.86
C LEU A 170 -3.38 -7.68 -5.13
N GLY A 171 -3.39 -7.12 -6.33
CA GLY A 171 -4.33 -6.08 -6.74
C GLY A 171 -5.77 -6.53 -6.63
N ILE A 172 -6.10 -7.72 -7.13
CA ILE A 172 -7.43 -8.33 -7.02
C ILE A 172 -7.81 -8.52 -5.56
N LEU A 173 -6.91 -9.05 -4.72
CA LEU A 173 -7.17 -9.25 -3.30
C LEU A 173 -7.46 -7.92 -2.58
N LEU A 174 -6.64 -6.90 -2.84
CA LEU A 174 -6.81 -5.56 -2.26
C LEU A 174 -8.13 -4.93 -2.70
N ILE A 175 -8.44 -4.97 -4.01
CA ILE A 175 -9.69 -4.42 -4.55
C ILE A 175 -10.90 -5.18 -3.97
N TRP A 176 -10.84 -6.51 -3.91
CA TRP A 176 -11.92 -7.31 -3.35
C TRP A 176 -12.19 -6.97 -1.88
N MET A 177 -11.13 -6.83 -1.07
CA MET A 177 -11.26 -6.39 0.32
C MET A 177 -11.81 -4.97 0.44
N LEU A 178 -11.41 -4.05 -0.44
CA LEU A 178 -11.93 -2.68 -0.46
C LEU A 178 -13.42 -2.65 -0.84
N LEU A 179 -13.83 -3.40 -1.87
CA LEU A 179 -15.22 -3.52 -2.29
C LEU A 179 -16.11 -4.11 -1.20
N ASP A 180 -15.67 -5.21 -0.57
CA ASP A 180 -16.34 -5.82 0.58
C ASP A 180 -16.59 -4.81 1.70
N THR A 181 -15.65 -3.89 1.87
CA THR A 181 -15.74 -2.84 2.87
C THR A 181 -16.80 -1.81 2.49
N VAL A 182 -16.77 -1.31 1.25
CA VAL A 182 -17.75 -0.33 0.75
C VAL A 182 -19.16 -0.90 0.84
N ILE A 183 -19.36 -2.13 0.37
CA ILE A 183 -20.67 -2.81 0.42
C ILE A 183 -21.17 -2.96 1.86
N ARG A 184 -20.29 -3.31 2.81
CA ARG A 184 -20.67 -3.44 4.22
C ARG A 184 -21.11 -2.10 4.80
N THR A 185 -20.40 -1.01 4.50
CA THR A 185 -20.78 0.31 5.01
C THR A 185 -22.11 0.79 4.47
N GLU A 186 -22.38 0.56 3.20
CA GLU A 186 -23.65 0.89 2.58
C GLU A 186 -24.79 0.13 3.26
N LYS A 187 -24.63 -1.20 3.45
CA LYS A 187 -25.62 -2.00 4.17
C LYS A 187 -25.86 -1.52 5.60
N THR A 188 -24.81 -1.12 6.32
CA THR A 188 -24.98 -0.57 7.68
C THR A 188 -25.64 0.81 7.69
N ALA A 189 -25.40 1.63 6.66
CA ALA A 189 -26.04 2.93 6.52
C ALA A 189 -27.53 2.80 6.16
N LEU A 190 -27.88 1.84 5.30
CA LEU A 190 -29.28 1.53 4.98
C LEU A 190 -30.01 0.96 6.21
N ALA A 191 -29.38 0.05 6.95
CA ALA A 191 -29.98 -0.51 8.17
C ALA A 191 -30.20 0.55 9.25
N SER A 192 -29.29 1.53 9.40
CA SER A 192 -29.50 2.64 10.34
C SER A 192 -30.62 3.56 9.87
N GLN A 193 -30.70 3.86 8.58
CA GLN A 193 -31.79 4.65 8.00
C GLN A 193 -33.15 3.98 8.20
N ASN A 194 -33.28 2.69 7.89
CA ASN A 194 -34.53 1.94 8.10
C ASN A 194 -34.94 1.93 9.58
N ARG A 195 -33.98 1.75 10.49
CA ARG A 195 -34.23 1.80 11.92
C ARG A 195 -34.75 3.18 12.38
N TYR A 196 -34.24 4.28 11.81
CA TYR A 196 -34.77 5.61 12.10
C TYR A 196 -36.20 5.77 11.57
N HIS A 197 -36.49 5.29 10.36
CA HIS A 197 -37.85 5.31 9.80
C HIS A 197 -38.83 4.53 10.69
N GLU A 198 -38.49 3.32 11.11
CA GLU A 198 -39.33 2.51 12.02
C GLU A 198 -39.57 3.21 13.36
N LEU A 199 -38.57 3.91 13.90
CA LEU A 199 -38.73 4.68 15.13
C LEU A 199 -39.66 5.88 14.97
N PHE A 200 -39.66 6.55 13.81
CA PHE A 200 -40.58 7.65 13.53
C PHE A 200 -42.00 7.17 13.26
N GLU A 201 -42.18 6.05 12.55
CA GLU A 201 -43.49 5.47 12.28
C GLU A 201 -44.13 4.86 13.54
N ASN A 202 -43.33 4.26 14.43
CA ASN A 202 -43.83 3.62 15.65
C ASN A 202 -43.72 4.48 16.90
N ALA A 203 -43.20 5.72 16.82
CA ALA A 203 -43.20 6.62 17.96
C ALA A 203 -44.65 6.96 18.33
N PRO A 204 -45.12 6.67 19.56
CA PRO A 204 -46.42 7.15 20.00
C PRO A 204 -46.38 8.68 19.91
N ILE A 205 -47.40 9.26 19.28
CA ILE A 205 -47.54 10.70 19.04
C ILE A 205 -47.47 11.41 20.41
N MET A 206 -46.27 11.80 20.83
CA MET A 206 -46.07 12.64 21.99
C MET A 206 -46.40 14.05 21.52
N TYR A 207 -47.69 14.38 21.57
CA TYR A 207 -48.19 15.71 21.27
C TYR A 207 -47.37 16.72 22.08
N ILE A 208 -46.68 17.60 21.38
CA ILE A 208 -46.15 18.85 21.95
C ILE A 208 -47.39 19.68 22.28
N VAL A 209 -47.96 19.46 23.46
CA VAL A 209 -49.01 20.31 24.02
C VAL A 209 -48.31 21.56 24.54
N THR A 210 -48.25 22.58 23.69
CA THR A 210 -48.06 23.99 24.09
C THR A 210 -49.41 24.63 24.33
#